data_AF-A0AA42DMQ8-F1
#
_entry.id   AF-A0AA42DMQ8-F1
#
_cell.length_a   1.000
_cell.length_b   1.000
_cell.length_c   1.000
_cell.angle_alpha   90.00
_cell.angle_beta   90.00
_cell.angle_gamma   90.00
#
_symmetry.space_group_name_H-M   'P 1'
#
loop_
_entity.id
_entity.type
_entity.pdbx_description
1 polymer ?
#
loop_
_entity_poly.entity_id
_entity_poly.type
_entity_poly.pdbx_seq_one_letter_code
_entity_poly.pdbx_strand_id
1 'polypeptide(L)'
;MDKQYCSYLAQCKLKSTEYRIILMLLVKSYTSSQLVKELGCMKNNTDKYIKNLKSHGLIEIDRIEGANKFYKPVTDIKKLTAIMPGQMKIE
;
A
#
# COMPACT_ATOMS: atom_id res chain seq x y z
N MET A 1 -15.41 -1.54 4.13
CA MET A 1 -14.03 -1.77 4.63
C MET A 1 -14.12 -2.35 6.01
N ASP A 2 -13.22 -3.27 6.34
CA ASP A 2 -13.13 -3.86 7.67
C ASP A 2 -12.63 -2.83 8.70
N LYS A 3 -13.23 -2.78 9.89
CA LYS A 3 -12.87 -1.79 10.92
C LYS A 3 -11.46 -2.01 11.46
N GLN A 4 -11.00 -3.27 11.53
CA GLN A 4 -9.65 -3.59 12.01
C GLN A 4 -8.60 -3.11 11.00
N TYR A 5 -8.90 -3.15 9.70
CA TYR A 5 -8.03 -2.62 8.66
C TYR A 5 -7.83 -1.11 8.77
N CYS A 6 -8.91 -0.37 8.97
CA CYS A 6 -8.84 1.07 9.19
C CYS A 6 -8.05 1.42 10.45
N SER A 7 -8.27 0.68 11.56
CA SER A 7 -7.49 0.85 12.79
C SER A 7 -6.01 0.55 12.60
N TYR A 8 -5.67 -0.51 11.86
CA TYR A 8 -4.28 -0.85 11.54
C TYR A 8 -3.61 0.27 10.72
N LEU A 9 -4.26 0.73 9.65
CA LEU A 9 -3.75 1.84 8.86
C LEU A 9 -3.55 3.11 9.69
N ALA A 10 -4.47 3.42 10.60
CA ALA A 10 -4.38 4.58 11.49
C ALA A 10 -3.19 4.48 12.46
N GLN A 11 -2.75 3.27 12.81
CA GLN A 11 -1.55 3.04 13.63
C GLN A 11 -0.25 3.11 12.83
N CYS A 12 -0.29 2.82 11.52
CA CYS A 12 0.88 3.01 10.67
C CYS A 12 1.22 4.51 10.57
N LYS A 13 2.47 4.89 10.87
CA LYS A 13 2.94 6.29 10.73
C LYS A 13 3.22 6.64 9.26
N LEU A 14 2.17 6.62 8.42
CA LEU A 14 2.26 6.91 6.99
C LEU A 14 2.13 8.40 6.72
N LYS A 15 2.72 8.85 5.61
CA LYS A 15 2.51 10.20 5.08
C LYS A 15 1.13 10.32 4.45
N SER A 16 0.60 11.54 4.37
CA SER A 16 -0.70 11.82 3.74
C SER A 16 -0.82 11.26 2.32
N THR A 17 0.26 11.34 1.53
CA THR A 17 0.29 10.78 0.16
C THR A 17 0.26 9.25 0.15
N GLU A 18 0.91 8.59 1.12
CA GLU A 18 0.90 7.13 1.24
C GLU A 18 -0.51 6.63 1.61
N TYR A 19 -1.20 7.30 2.52
CA TYR A 19 -2.62 7.03 2.79
C TYR A 19 -3.48 7.21 1.54
N ARG A 20 -3.29 8.31 0.81
CA ARG A 20 -4.04 8.59 -0.41
C ARG A 20 -3.83 7.49 -1.46
N ILE A 21 -2.60 7.00 -1.63
CA ILE A 21 -2.28 5.87 -2.51
C ILE A 21 -3.06 4.62 -2.09
N ILE A 22 -3.04 4.25 -0.81
CA ILE A 22 -3.78 3.08 -0.31
C ILE A 22 -5.28 3.22 -0.60
N LEU A 23 -5.87 4.38 -0.29
CA LEU A 23 -7.29 4.65 -0.54
C LEU A 23 -7.64 4.53 -2.03
N MET A 24 -6.79 5.02 -2.92
CA MET A 24 -6.97 4.85 -4.35
C MET A 24 -6.91 3.38 -4.76
N LEU A 25 -5.91 2.64 -4.28
CA LEU A 25 -5.72 1.22 -4.60
C LEU A 25 -6.88 0.35 -4.08
N LEU A 26 -7.59 0.77 -3.03
CA LEU A 26 -8.80 0.11 -2.52
C LEU A 26 -9.98 0.21 -3.50
N VAL A 27 -10.01 1.24 -4.36
CA VAL A 27 -11.05 1.40 -5.39
C VAL A 27 -10.75 0.55 -6.61
N LYS A 28 -9.50 0.56 -7.08
CA LYS A 28 -9.03 -0.28 -8.19
C LYS A 28 -7.51 -0.38 -8.20
N SER A 29 -6.98 -1.38 -8.90
CA SER A 29 -5.54 -1.53 -9.10
C SER A 29 -4.99 -0.44 -10.02
N TYR A 30 -3.83 0.13 -9.66
CA TYR A 30 -3.14 1.15 -10.45
C TYR A 30 -1.69 0.76 -10.74
N THR A 31 -1.16 1.23 -11.86
CA THR A 31 0.29 1.24 -12.12
C THR A 31 0.95 2.47 -11.49
N SER A 32 2.29 2.46 -11.33
CA SER A 32 3.03 3.64 -10.85
C SER A 32 2.75 4.87 -11.73
N SER A 33 2.78 4.70 -13.06
CA SER A 33 2.52 5.80 -14.01
C SER A 33 1.11 6.38 -13.89
N GLN A 34 0.11 5.55 -13.56
CA GLN A 34 -1.25 6.05 -13.33
C GLN A 34 -1.34 6.78 -11.99
N LEU A 35 -0.70 6.27 -10.92
CA LEU A 35 -0.64 6.95 -9.63
C LEU A 35 0.03 8.32 -9.74
N VAL A 36 1.09 8.45 -10.55
CA VAL A 36 1.74 9.74 -10.85
C VAL A 36 0.74 10.75 -11.41
N LYS A 37 -0.07 10.33 -12.40
CA LYS A 37 -1.07 11.19 -13.04
C LYS A 37 -2.16 11.63 -12.06
N GLU A 38 -2.69 10.69 -11.28
CA GLU A 38 -3.80 10.95 -10.36
C GLU A 38 -3.37 11.77 -9.12
N LEU A 39 -2.15 11.56 -8.63
CA LEU A 39 -1.62 12.28 -7.47
C LEU A 39 -1.03 13.65 -7.83
N GLY A 40 -0.76 13.91 -9.12
CA GLY A 40 -0.06 15.11 -9.58
C GLY A 40 1.36 15.24 -9.01
N CYS A 41 1.95 14.14 -8.55
CA CYS A 41 3.26 14.12 -7.89
C CYS A 41 4.36 13.67 -8.86
N MET A 42 5.60 14.12 -8.64
CA MET A 42 6.75 13.65 -9.41
C MET A 42 6.91 12.13 -9.35
N LYS A 43 7.34 11.52 -10.45
CA LYS A 43 7.55 10.07 -10.58
C LYS A 43 8.45 9.51 -9.48
N ASN A 44 9.59 10.15 -9.22
CA ASN A 44 10.54 9.72 -8.18
C ASN A 44 9.90 9.66 -6.79
N ASN A 45 8.98 10.58 -6.47
CA ASN A 45 8.28 10.59 -5.20
C ASN A 45 7.26 9.45 -5.14
N THR A 46 6.49 9.25 -6.20
CA THR A 46 5.51 8.17 -6.31
C THR A 46 6.17 6.81 -6.18
N ASP A 47 7.28 6.59 -6.88
CA ASP A 47 8.06 5.35 -6.78
C ASP A 47 8.62 5.13 -5.37
N LYS A 48 9.03 6.20 -4.67
CA LYS A 48 9.47 6.14 -3.27
C LYS A 48 8.31 5.75 -2.33
N TYR A 49 7.13 6.32 -2.51
CA TYR A 49 5.95 5.95 -1.72
C TYR A 49 5.54 4.51 -1.96
N ILE A 50 5.50 4.07 -3.23
CA ILE A 50 5.21 2.68 -3.59
C ILE A 50 6.24 1.73 -2.96
N LYS A 51 7.53 2.08 -3.03
CA LYS A 51 8.61 1.28 -2.42
C LYS A 51 8.43 1.17 -0.90
N ASN A 52 8.16 2.30 -0.23
CA ASN A 52 7.90 2.32 1.22
C ASN A 52 6.71 1.43 1.58
N LEU A 53 5.56 1.68 0.95
CA LEU A 53 4.32 0.92 1.19
C LEU A 53 4.52 -0.58 0.97
N LYS A 54 5.28 -0.96 -0.07
CA LYS A 54 5.62 -2.35 -0.35
C LYS A 54 6.55 -2.94 0.72
N SER A 55 7.56 -2.19 1.15
CA SER A 55 8.46 -2.61 2.25
C SER A 55 7.73 -2.80 3.58
N HIS A 56 6.65 -2.05 3.81
CA HIS A 56 5.77 -2.24 4.97
C HIS A 56 4.72 -3.36 4.77
N GLY A 57 4.70 -4.04 3.62
CA GLY A 57 3.72 -5.09 3.32
C GLY A 57 2.29 -4.56 3.12
N LEU A 58 2.10 -3.25 2.94
CA LEU A 58 0.79 -2.61 2.83
C LEU A 58 0.20 -2.71 1.42
N ILE A 59 1.06 -2.92 0.42
CA ILE A 59 0.65 -3.12 -0.97
C ILE A 59 1.40 -4.30 -1.57
N GLU A 60 0.78 -4.94 -2.54
CA GLU A 60 1.35 -6.03 -3.32
C GLU A 60 1.06 -5.84 -4.82
N ILE A 61 1.71 -6.66 -5.65
CA ILE A 61 1.42 -6.69 -7.08
C ILE A 61 0.11 -7.47 -7.25
N ASP A 62 -0.88 -6.83 -7.86
CA ASP A 62 -2.14 -7.47 -8.21
C ASP A 62 -2.00 -8.32 -9.47
N ARG A 63 -1.47 -7.72 -10.53
CA ARG A 63 -1.27 -8.35 -11.84
C ARG A 63 -0.17 -7.64 -12.62
N ILE A 64 0.30 -8.32 -13.66
CA ILE A 64 1.27 -7.80 -14.62
C ILE A 64 0.65 -7.88 -16.00
N GLU A 65 0.56 -6.76 -16.70
CA GLU A 65 0.06 -6.67 -18.07
C GLU A 65 1.16 -6.09 -18.97
N GLY A 66 1.81 -6.96 -19.75
CA GLY A 66 3.03 -6.61 -20.47
C GLY A 66 4.17 -6.22 -19.52
N ALA A 67 4.72 -5.01 -19.68
CA ALA A 67 5.73 -4.45 -18.79
C ALA A 67 5.15 -3.72 -17.56
N ASN A 68 3.82 -3.59 -17.48
CA ASN A 68 3.17 -2.77 -16.45
C ASN A 68 2.79 -3.62 -15.23
N LYS A 69 3.22 -3.17 -14.05
CA LYS A 69 2.85 -3.76 -12.76
C LYS A 69 1.69 -2.97 -12.18
N PHE A 70 0.59 -3.67 -11.91
CA PHE A 70 -0.56 -3.12 -11.20
C PHE A 70 -0.45 -3.49 -9.72
N TYR A 71 -0.72 -2.53 -8.85
CA TYR A 71 -0.65 -2.69 -7.41
C TYR A 71 -2.05 -2.75 -6.81
N LYS A 72 -2.18 -3.44 -5.68
CA LYS A 72 -3.36 -3.44 -4.81
C LYS A 72 -2.94 -3.33 -3.34
N PRO A 73 -3.84 -2.91 -2.45
CA PRO A 73 -3.56 -2.90 -1.03
C PRO A 73 -3.69 -4.32 -0.46
N VAL A 74 -2.85 -4.65 0.50
CA VAL A 74 -3.04 -5.86 1.31
C VAL A 74 -4.10 -5.54 2.35
N THR A 75 -5.27 -6.19 2.27
CA THR A 75 -6.40 -5.97 3.19
C THR A 75 -6.61 -7.12 4.18
N ASP A 76 -5.85 -8.21 4.01
CA ASP A 76 -5.90 -9.36 4.91
C ASP A 76 -5.20 -9.02 6.23
N ILE A 77 -5.98 -8.86 7.29
CA ILE A 77 -5.48 -8.49 8.61
C ILE A 77 -4.50 -9.51 9.17
N LYS A 78 -4.71 -10.81 8.93
CA LYS A 78 -3.80 -11.84 9.42
C LYS A 78 -2.42 -11.69 8.80
N LYS A 79 -2.36 -11.34 7.51
CA LYS A 79 -1.10 -11.03 6.83
C LYS A 79 -0.47 -9.75 7.37
N LEU A 80 -1.27 -8.70 7.60
CA LEU A 80 -0.77 -7.41 8.09
C LEU A 80 -0.22 -7.48 9.53
N THR A 81 -0.87 -8.24 10.41
CA THR A 81 -0.41 -8.46 11.79
C THR A 81 0.87 -9.29 11.83
N ALA A 82 1.03 -10.26 10.93
CA ALA A 82 2.25 -11.08 10.85
C ALA A 82 3.49 -10.27 10.41
N ILE A 83 3.29 -9.13 9.74
CA ILE A 83 4.37 -8.28 9.19
C ILE A 83 4.69 -7.10 10.14
N MET A 84 3.88 -6.87 11.19
CA MET A 84 4.03 -5.70 12.05
C MET A 84 5.32 -5.79 12.89
N PRO A 85 6.28 -4.86 12.73
CA PRO A 85 7.49 -4.84 13.55
C PRO A 85 7.12 -4.46 14.99
N GLY A 86 7.28 -5.40 15.91
CA GLY A 86 7.01 -5.19 17.35
C GLY A 86 6.00 -6.17 17.97
N GLN A 87 5.34 -7.05 17.21
CA GLN A 87 4.64 -8.18 17.81
C GLN A 87 5.63 -9.32 18.05
N MET A 88 5.91 -9.61 19.33
CA MET A 88 6.58 -10.83 19.76
C MET A 88 5.94 -12.02 19.06
N LYS A 89 6.77 -12.86 18.43
CA LYS A 89 6.38 -14.24 18.15
C LYS A 89 6.04 -14.87 19.51
N ILE A 90 4.75 -15.12 19.73
CA ILE A 90 4.34 -16.13 20.70
C ILE A 90 4.60 -17.49 20.03
N GLU A 91 5.81 -18.00 20.26
CA GLU A 91 6.12 -19.43 20.21
C GLU A 91 6.00 -20.00 21.62
#